data_AF-A0A2H0TA16-F1
#
_entry.id   AF-A0A2H0TA16-F1
#
_cell.length_a   1.000
_cell.length_b   1.000
_cell.length_c   1.000
_cell.angle_alpha   90.00
_cell.angle_beta   90.00
_cell.angle_gamma   90.00
#
_symmetry.space_group_name_H-M   'P 1'
#
loop_
_entity.id
_entity.type
_entity.pdbx_description
1 polymer ?
#
loop_
_entity_poly.entity_id
_entity_poly.type
_entity_poly.pdbx_seq_one_letter_code
_entity_poly.pdbx_strand_id
1 'polypeptide(L)'
;MRSFFLALGTIGSIMLLSGSLPQIAHLLKVKDSTGQSIFAWLIWIVANMLTLTYAIYIKDPIFIFLDFSWVILCSLTLFLILVYRKKNNESIN
;
A
#
# COMPACT_ATOMS: atom_id res chain seq x y z
N MET A 1 23.76 13.39 -12.31
CA MET A 1 22.39 13.89 -11.98
C MET A 1 21.35 12.77 -11.92
N ARG A 2 21.21 11.91 -12.95
CA ARG A 2 20.25 10.78 -12.94
C ARG A 2 20.32 9.89 -11.68
N SER A 3 21.51 9.49 -11.25
CA SER A 3 21.68 8.61 -10.07
C SER A 3 21.22 9.26 -8.76
N PHE A 4 21.30 10.58 -8.64
CA PHE A 4 20.84 11.31 -7.47
C PHE A 4 19.31 11.27 -7.37
N PHE A 5 18.60 11.53 -8.47
CA PHE A 5 17.14 11.45 -8.49
C PHE A 5 16.63 10.01 -8.30
N LEU A 6 17.33 9.01 -8.83
CA LEU A 6 17.03 7.60 -8.57
C LEU A 6 17.16 7.27 -7.08
N ALA A 7 18.22 7.74 -6.41
CA ALA A 7 18.40 7.54 -4.98
C ALA A 7 17.27 8.20 -4.18
N LEU A 8 16.92 9.46 -4.49
CA LEU A 8 15.83 10.17 -3.83
C LEU A 8 14.49 9.43 -3.98
N GLY A 9 14.15 9.03 -5.20
CA GLY A 9 12.89 8.31 -5.46
C GLY A 9 12.87 6.94 -4.78
N THR A 10 13.99 6.20 -4.79
CA THR A 10 14.11 4.91 -4.10
C THR A 10 13.93 5.08 -2.58
N ILE A 11 14.62 6.04 -1.97
CA ILE A 11 14.52 6.32 -0.53
C ILE A 11 13.09 6.74 -0.18
N GLY A 12 12.49 7.64 -0.97
CA GLY A 12 11.11 8.06 -0.78
C GLY A 12 10.13 6.89 -0.81
N SER A 13 10.24 6.01 -1.81
CA SER A 13 9.38 4.82 -1.94
C SER A 13 9.58 3.83 -0.80
N ILE A 14 10.81 3.63 -0.31
CA ILE A 14 11.10 2.79 0.86
C ILE A 14 10.52 3.41 2.15
N MET A 15 10.64 4.73 2.32
CA MET A 15 10.07 5.43 3.47
C MET A 15 8.55 5.31 3.49
N LEU A 16 7.90 5.48 2.33
CA LEU A 16 6.48 5.22 2.17
C LEU A 16 6.19 3.77 2.58
N LEU A 17 6.90 2.79 2.01
CA LEU A 17 6.64 1.36 2.24
C LEU A 17 6.75 1.01 3.73
N SER A 18 7.84 1.44 4.37
CA SER A 18 8.09 1.21 5.80
C SER A 18 7.10 1.97 6.69
N GLY A 19 6.65 3.17 6.29
CA GLY A 19 5.63 3.94 6.98
C GLY A 19 4.25 3.26 6.99
N SER A 20 3.97 2.35 6.05
CA SER A 20 2.74 1.56 6.06
C SER A 20 2.77 0.40 7.07
N LEU A 21 3.96 -0.06 7.48
CA LEU A 21 4.11 -1.22 8.37
C LEU A 21 3.46 -1.02 9.76
N PRO A 22 3.62 0.12 10.46
CA PRO A 22 2.93 0.36 11.72
C PRO A 22 1.40 0.32 11.57
N GLN A 23 0.89 0.81 10.45
CA GLN A 23 -0.55 0.85 10.18
C GLN A 23 -1.12 -0.55 9.95
N ILE A 24 -0.39 -1.41 9.23
CA ILE A 24 -0.72 -2.84 9.05
C ILE A 24 -0.61 -3.59 10.38
N ALA A 25 0.46 -3.35 11.14
CA ALA A 25 0.67 -4.00 12.44
C ALA A 25 -0.43 -3.62 13.45
N HIS A 26 -0.84 -2.35 13.48
CA HIS A 26 -1.96 -1.89 14.31
C HIS A 26 -3.27 -2.56 13.89
N LEU A 27 -3.55 -2.63 12.58
CA LEU A 27 -4.73 -3.29 12.04
C LEU A 27 -4.79 -4.78 12.46
N LEU A 28 -3.66 -5.50 12.37
CA LEU A 28 -3.57 -6.90 12.77
C LEU A 28 -3.71 -7.10 14.29
N LYS A 29 -3.19 -6.16 15.09
CA LYS A 29 -3.23 -6.23 16.56
C LYS A 29 -4.61 -5.94 17.12
N VAL A 30 -5.22 -4.83 16.68
CA VAL A 30 -6.52 -4.36 17.19
C VAL A 30 -7.67 -5.08 16.49
N LYS A 31 -7.45 -5.60 15.27
CA LYS A 31 -8.48 -6.22 14.42
C LYS A 31 -9.69 -5.33 14.20
N ASP A 32 -9.46 -4.03 14.27
CA ASP A 32 -10.46 -2.99 14.06
C ASP A 32 -10.05 -2.13 12.86
N SER A 33 -10.96 -2.01 11.91
CA SER A 33 -10.80 -1.22 10.68
C SER A 33 -11.71 0.00 10.62
N THR A 34 -12.34 0.38 11.74
CA THR A 34 -13.29 1.51 11.82
C THR A 34 -12.62 2.85 11.51
N GLY A 35 -11.36 3.03 11.90
CA GLY A 35 -10.57 4.24 11.59
C GLY A 35 -9.95 4.29 10.19
N GLN A 36 -10.13 3.25 9.36
CA GLN A 36 -9.46 3.14 8.07
C GLN A 36 -10.44 3.30 6.90
N SER A 37 -10.13 4.21 5.97
CA SER A 37 -10.95 4.45 4.78
C SER A 37 -10.64 3.43 3.68
N ILE A 38 -11.60 2.58 3.36
CA ILE A 38 -11.54 1.67 2.20
C ILE A 38 -11.23 2.44 0.91
N PHE A 39 -11.85 3.62 0.75
CA PHE A 39 -11.69 4.45 -0.44
C PHE A 39 -10.25 4.96 -0.58
N ALA A 40 -9.59 5.32 0.53
CA ALA A 40 -8.19 5.73 0.50
C ALA A 40 -7.27 4.60 0.02
N TRP A 41 -7.49 3.37 0.53
CA TRP A 41 -6.72 2.20 0.10
C TRP A 41 -6.97 1.84 -1.38
N LEU A 42 -8.20 2.00 -1.88
CA LEU A 42 -8.51 1.83 -3.31
C LEU A 42 -7.78 2.84 -4.18
N ILE A 43 -7.77 4.13 -3.79
CA ILE A 43 -7.00 5.16 -4.51
C ILE A 43 -5.52 4.79 -4.55
N TRP A 44 -4.96 4.33 -3.42
CA TRP A 44 -3.55 3.94 -3.36
C TRP A 44 -3.25 2.75 -4.27
N ILE A 45 -4.13 1.74 -4.34
CA ILE A 45 -3.97 0.63 -5.29
C ILE A 45 -3.96 1.16 -6.73
N VAL A 46 -4.95 1.97 -7.11
CA VAL A 46 -5.04 2.50 -8.48
C VAL A 46 -3.81 3.37 -8.81
N ALA A 47 -3.40 4.25 -7.91
CA ALA A 47 -2.23 5.08 -8.09
C ALA A 47 -0.95 4.25 -8.31
N ASN A 48 -0.71 3.25 -7.45
CA ASN A 48 0.47 2.38 -7.60
C ASN A 48 0.40 1.50 -8.85
N MET A 49 -0.80 1.10 -9.32
CA MET A 49 -0.94 0.40 -10.60
C MET A 49 -0.57 1.30 -11.79
N LEU A 50 -0.97 2.58 -11.75
CA LEU A 50 -0.61 3.56 -12.78
C LEU A 50 0.90 3.81 -12.79
N THR A 51 1.52 4.02 -11.63
CA THR A 51 2.98 4.24 -11.55
C THR A 51 3.77 2.97 -11.90
N LEU A 52 3.29 1.78 -11.52
CA LEU A 52 3.88 0.52 -11.94
C LEU A 52 3.85 0.36 -13.47
N THR A 53 2.72 0.67 -14.10
CA THR A 53 2.59 0.64 -15.57
C THR A 53 3.57 1.59 -16.23
N TYR A 54 3.74 2.79 -15.66
CA TYR A 54 4.74 3.75 -16.11
C TYR A 54 6.18 3.24 -15.91
N ALA A 55 6.49 2.64 -14.75
CA ALA A 55 7.80 2.06 -14.45
C ALA A 55 8.17 0.92 -15.42
N ILE A 56 7.20 0.07 -15.78
CA ILE A 56 7.35 -0.97 -16.80
C ILE A 56 7.66 -0.34 -18.17
N TYR A 57 6.92 0.71 -18.55
CA TYR A 57 7.13 1.40 -19.83
C TYR A 57 8.54 1.98 -19.97
N ILE A 58 9.07 2.60 -18.91
CA ILE A 58 10.43 3.15 -18.89
C ILE A 58 11.51 2.10 -18.60
N LYS A 59 11.11 0.84 -18.36
CA LYS A 59 11.99 -0.30 -18.01
C LYS A 59 12.87 -0.03 -16.79
N ASP A 60 12.33 0.61 -15.75
CA ASP A 60 13.05 0.84 -14.50
C ASP A 60 12.79 -0.30 -13.50
N PRO A 61 13.73 -1.27 -13.33
CA PRO A 61 13.49 -2.44 -12.50
C PRO A 61 13.29 -2.11 -11.01
N ILE A 62 13.84 -0.99 -10.53
CA ILE A 62 13.75 -0.61 -9.11
C ILE A 62 12.33 -0.16 -8.80
N PHE A 63 11.79 0.77 -9.61
CA PHE A 63 10.41 1.23 -9.41
C PHE A 63 9.37 0.16 -9.73
N ILE A 64 9.64 -0.73 -10.70
CA ILE A 64 8.79 -1.89 -10.95
C ILE A 64 8.66 -2.74 -9.69
N PHE A 65 9.79 -3.08 -9.03
CA PHE A 65 9.77 -3.89 -7.82
C PHE A 65 9.08 -3.17 -6.65
N LEU A 66 9.36 -1.89 -6.46
CA LEU A 66 8.80 -1.09 -5.37
C LEU A 66 7.29 -0.89 -5.51
N ASP A 67 6.82 -0.47 -6.68
CA ASP A 67 5.40 -0.21 -6.93
C ASP A 67 4.60 -1.52 -6.91
N PHE A 68 5.17 -2.61 -7.43
CA PHE A 68 4.56 -3.93 -7.34
C PHE A 68 4.40 -4.40 -5.88
N SER A 69 5.45 -4.22 -5.06
CA SER A 69 5.40 -4.53 -3.62
C SER A 69 4.33 -3.69 -2.91
N TRP A 70 4.20 -2.43 -3.31
CA TRP A 70 3.18 -1.50 -2.81
C TRP A 70 1.75 -1.96 -3.16
N VAL A 71 1.50 -2.33 -4.41
CA VAL A 71 0.19 -2.87 -4.84
C VAL A 71 -0.20 -4.08 -4.01
N ILE A 72 0.74 -5.00 -3.75
CA ILE A 72 0.50 -6.18 -2.92
C ILE A 72 0.14 -5.79 -1.49
N LEU A 73 0.93 -4.93 -0.85
CA LEU A 73 0.68 -4.52 0.54
C LEU A 73 -0.64 -3.77 0.69
N CYS A 74 -0.96 -2.84 -0.22
CA CYS A 74 -2.23 -2.15 -0.22
C CYS A 74 -3.41 -3.12 -0.40
N SER A 75 -3.28 -4.09 -1.31
CA SER A 75 -4.33 -5.09 -1.55
C SER A 75 -4.55 -5.99 -0.33
N LEU A 76 -3.47 -6.45 0.30
CA LEU A 76 -3.54 -7.23 1.55
C LEU A 76 -4.17 -6.41 2.69
N THR A 77 -3.79 -5.14 2.82
CA THR A 77 -4.34 -4.26 3.86
C THR A 77 -5.83 -4.00 3.65
N LEU A 78 -6.23 -3.72 2.41
CA LEU A 78 -7.63 -3.58 2.03
C LEU A 78 -8.42 -4.86 2.31
N PHE A 79 -7.87 -6.02 1.97
CA PHE A 79 -8.50 -7.31 2.27
C PHE A 79 -8.71 -7.50 3.78
N LEU A 80 -7.69 -7.23 4.60
CA LEU A 80 -7.81 -7.31 6.07
C LEU A 80 -8.85 -6.33 6.62
N ILE A 81 -8.89 -5.10 6.09
CA ILE A 81 -9.90 -4.09 6.46
C ILE A 81 -11.31 -4.62 6.21
N LEU A 82 -11.55 -5.23 5.04
CA LEU A 82 -12.85 -5.79 4.67
C LEU A 82 -13.24 -6.98 5.56
N VAL A 83 -12.30 -7.89 5.83
CA VAL A 83 -12.54 -9.06 6.71
C VAL A 83 -12.91 -8.61 8.12
N TYR A 84 -12.15 -7.67 8.69
CA TYR A 84 -12.43 -7.20 10.06
C TYR A 84 -13.69 -6.35 10.14
N ARG A 85 -14.01 -5.55 9.11
CA ARG A 85 -15.26 -4.78 9.06
C ARG A 85 -16.48 -5.70 9.02
N LYS A 86 -16.42 -6.76 8.19
CA LYS A 86 -17.49 -7.77 8.12
C LYS A 86 -17.68 -8.45 9.47
N LYS A 87 -16.60 -8.89 10.11
CA LYS A 87 -16.64 -9.55 11.42
C LYS A 87 -17.23 -8.65 12.51
N ASN A 88 -16.87 -7.37 12.53
CA ASN A 88 -17.40 -6.42 13.52
C ASN A 88 -18.92 -6.21 13.35
N ASN A 89 -19.38 -6.11 12.09
CA ASN A 89 -20.81 -5.99 11.79
C ASN A 89 -21.60 -7.25 12.18
N GLU A 90 -21.03 -8.44 12.03
CA GLU A 90 -21.65 -9.71 12.47
C GLU A 90 -21.74 -9.85 13.99
N SER A 91 -20.85 -9.21 14.76
CA SER A 91 -20.93 -9.24 16.24
C SER A 91 -21.94 -8.28 16.86
N ILE A 92 -22.47 -7.33 16.06
CA ILE A 92 -23.43 -6.31 16.51
C ILE A 92 -24.89 -6.73 16.18
N ASN A 93 -25.09 -7.65 15.23
CA ASN A 93 -26.38 -8.24 14.88
C ASN A 93 -26.68 -9.51 15.71
#